data_AF-A0A239FN19-F1
#
_entry.id   AF-A0A239FN19-F1
#
_cell.length_a   1.000
_cell.length_b   1.000
_cell.length_c   1.000
_cell.angle_alpha   90.00
_cell.angle_beta   90.00
_cell.angle_gamma   90.00
#
_symmetry.space_group_name_H-M   'P 1'
#
loop_
_entity.id
_entity.type
_entity.pdbx_description
1 polymer ?
#
loop_
_entity_poly.entity_id
_entity_poly.type
_entity_poly.pdbx_seq_one_letter_code
_entity_poly.pdbx_strand_id
1 'polypeptide(L)' 'MNWHELSANWDNTVGKLQTWFPALDRSRLADPPRDSRALTRHIADMHELTVEEARDALQDFMHREDLARRATELASQ' A
#
# COMPACT_ATOMS: atom_id res chain seq x y z
N MET A 1 3.45 -2.58 -10.62
CA MET A 1 3.36 -1.25 -9.99
C MET A 1 4.63 -0.96 -9.19
N ASN A 2 5.23 0.21 -9.37
CA ASN A 2 6.39 0.69 -8.58
C ASN A 2 5.96 1.64 -7.45
N TRP A 3 6.84 1.88 -6.47
CA TRP A 3 6.59 2.82 -5.37
C TRP A 3 6.18 4.21 -5.88
N HIS A 4 6.83 4.69 -6.96
CA HIS A 4 6.54 6.00 -7.55
C HIS A 4 5.10 6.11 -8.07
N GLU A 5 4.58 5.06 -8.71
CA GLU A 5 3.19 5.02 -9.19
C GLU A 5 2.21 4.97 -8.02
N LEU A 6 2.61 4.32 -6.92
CA LEU A 6 1.80 4.17 -5.73
C LEU A 6 1.74 5.48 -4.92
N SER A 7 2.86 6.18 -4.78
CA SER A 7 2.90 7.51 -4.18
C SER A 7 2.18 8.56 -5.01
N ALA A 8 2.15 8.41 -6.35
CA ALA A 8 1.41 9.32 -7.23
C ALA A 8 -0.12 9.25 -7.03
N ASN A 9 -0.64 8.11 -6.57
CA ASN A 9 -2.06 7.92 -6.26
C ASN A 9 -2.29 7.65 -4.77
N TRP A 10 -1.47 8.27 -3.91
CA TRP A 10 -1.40 7.93 -2.49
C TRP A 10 -2.73 8.07 -1.75
N ASP A 11 -3.53 9.09 -2.04
CA ASP A 11 -4.82 9.32 -1.37
C ASP A 11 -5.81 8.15 -1.55
N ASN A 12 -5.89 7.61 -2.77
CA ASN A 12 -6.69 6.42 -3.04
C ASN A 12 -6.04 5.17 -2.44
N THR A 13 -4.72 5.04 -2.55
CA THR A 13 -3.98 3.90 -2.00
C THR A 13 -4.08 3.81 -0.48
N VAL A 14 -3.98 4.91 0.26
CA VAL A 14 -4.05 4.91 1.73
C VAL A 14 -5.44 4.49 2.22
N GLY A 15 -6.51 4.86 1.52
CA GLY A 15 -7.86 4.40 1.83
C GLY A 15 -8.01 2.88 1.69
N LYS A 16 -7.42 2.30 0.64
CA LYS A 16 -7.40 0.85 0.44
C LYS A 16 -6.47 0.14 1.42
N LEU A 17 -5.30 0.71 1.70
CA LEU A 17 -4.38 0.21 2.72
C LEU A 17 -5.06 0.16 4.08
N GLN A 18 -5.82 1.19 4.49
CA GLN A 18 -6.59 1.14 5.74
C GLN A 18 -7.63 0.02 5.76
N THR A 19 -8.22 -0.31 4.62
CA THR A 19 -9.21 -1.40 4.54
C THR A 19 -8.54 -2.75 4.80
N TRP A 20 -7.31 -2.92 4.33
CA TRP A 20 -6.52 -4.14 4.52
C TRP A 20 -5.80 -4.20 5.86
N PHE A 21 -5.32 -3.06 6.30
CA PHE A 21 -4.50 -2.86 7.48
C PHE A 21 -5.23 -1.86 8.38
N PRO A 22 -6.28 -2.30 9.10
CA PRO A 22 -7.11 -1.41 9.90
C PRO A 22 -6.36 -0.78 11.08
N ALA A 23 -5.23 -1.35 11.48
CA ALA A 23 -4.36 -0.80 12.51
C ALA A 23 -3.43 0.30 11.97
N LEU A 24 -3.35 0.54 10.65
CA LEU A 24 -2.53 1.63 10.14
C LEU A 24 -3.07 3.00 10.54
N ASP A 25 -2.17 3.84 11.02
CA ASP A 25 -2.48 5.21 11.40
C ASP A 25 -2.54 6.10 10.14
N ARG A 26 -3.75 6.43 9.70
CA ARG A 26 -3.98 7.30 8.54
C ARG A 26 -3.42 8.70 8.75
N SER A 27 -3.45 9.20 9.98
CA SER A 27 -2.97 10.55 10.29
C SER A 27 -1.46 10.64 10.09
N ARG A 28 -0.71 9.56 10.38
CA ARG A 28 0.71 9.44 10.03
C ARG A 28 0.97 9.15 8.56
N LEU A 29 0.01 8.53 7.87
CA LEU A 29 0.07 8.23 6.44
C LEU A 29 -0.69 9.25 5.58
N ALA A 30 -0.92 10.47 6.09
CA ALA A 30 -1.55 11.54 5.33
C ALA A 30 -0.70 11.96 4.12
N ASP A 31 0.62 11.87 4.26
CA ASP A 31 1.59 12.12 3.19
C ASP A 31 2.27 10.80 2.78
N PRO A 32 2.59 10.61 1.48
CA PRO A 32 3.31 9.42 1.04
C PRO A 32 4.67 9.35 1.74
N PRO A 33 5.01 8.18 2.33
CA PRO A 33 6.35 7.99 2.86
C PRO A 33 7.41 8.17 1.77
N ARG A 34 8.63 8.53 2.18
CA ARG A 34 9.73 8.73 1.23
C ARG A 34 10.02 7.48 0.39
N ASP A 35 9.89 6.31 1.00
CA ASP A 35 10.23 5.02 0.40
C ASP A 35 9.31 3.91 0.91
N SER A 36 9.14 2.86 0.10
CA SER A 36 8.35 1.67 0.47
C SER A 36 8.83 1.00 1.75
N ARG A 37 10.13 1.04 2.05
CA ARG A 37 10.71 0.49 3.29
C ARG A 37 10.17 1.18 4.55
N ALA A 38 9.92 2.49 4.48
CA ALA A 38 9.37 3.24 5.60
C ALA A 38 7.93 2.78 5.88
N LEU A 39 7.14 2.56 4.81
CA LEU A 39 5.80 2.01 4.92
C LEU A 39 5.82 0.57 5.47
N THR A 40 6.68 -0.29 4.93
CA THR A 40 6.83 -1.68 5.42
C THR A 40 7.12 -1.72 6.91
N ARG A 41 8.04 -0.87 7.39
CA ARG A 41 8.38 -0.83 8.80
C ARG A 41 7.23 -0.33 9.66
N HIS A 42 6.43 0.61 9.15
CA HIS A 42 5.24 1.08 9.85
C HIS A 42 4.15 0.01 9.93
N ILE A 43 3.91 -0.75 8.84
CA ILE A 43 3.00 -1.89 8.84
C ILE A 43 3.48 -2.95 9.84
N ALA A 44 4.78 -3.27 9.83
CA ALA A 44 5.38 -4.21 10.77
C ALA A 44 5.15 -3.80 12.24
N ASP A 45 5.41 -2.53 12.55
CA ASP A 45 5.26 -1.97 13.90
C ASP A 45 3.78 -1.96 14.37
N MET A 46 2.86 -1.57 13.49
CA MET A 46 1.42 -1.48 13.84
C MET A 46 0.71 -2.83 13.91
N HIS A 47 1.19 -3.84 13.20
CA HIS A 47 0.57 -5.17 13.14
C HIS A 47 1.36 -6.25 13.89
N GLU A 48 2.41 -5.88 14.62
CA GLU A 48 3.33 -6.81 15.30
C GLU A 48 3.91 -7.87 14.36
N LEU A 49 4.07 -7.52 13.08
CA LEU A 49 4.61 -8.40 12.05
C LEU A 49 6.13 -8.25 11.97
N THR A 50 6.80 -9.28 11.45
CA THR A 50 8.19 -9.12 11.03
C THR A 50 8.28 -8.20 9.81
N VAL A 51 9.46 -7.60 9.60
CA VAL A 51 9.72 -6.76 8.42
C VAL A 51 9.52 -7.55 7.12
N GLU A 52 9.77 -8.85 7.14
CA GLU A 52 9.59 -9.74 5.99
C GLU A 52 8.10 -9.97 5.69
N GLU A 53 7.28 -10.27 6.70
CA GLU A 53 5.83 -10.42 6.54
C GLU A 53 5.16 -9.12 6.09
N ALA A 54 5.55 -7.99 6.70
CA ALA A 54 5.03 -6.69 6.28
C ALA A 54 5.46 -6.33 4.84
N ARG A 55 6.64 -6.78 4.42
CA ARG A 55 7.13 -6.59 3.04
C ARG A 55 6.31 -7.43 2.07
N ASP A 56 6.08 -8.68 2.41
CA ASP A 56 5.29 -9.62 1.59
C ASP A 56 3.85 -9.13 1.45
N ALA A 57 3.23 -8.71 2.56
CA ALA A 57 1.89 -8.14 2.58
C ALA A 57 1.79 -6.85 1.75
N LEU A 58 2.81 -5.97 1.83
CA LEU A 58 2.87 -4.79 0.98
C LEU A 58 3.05 -5.14 -0.50
N GLN A 59 3.85 -6.16 -0.83
CA GLN A 59 4.00 -6.65 -2.20
C GLN A 59 2.70 -7.25 -2.74
N ASP A 60 1.97 -8.05 -1.95
CA ASP A 60 0.68 -8.61 -2.35
C ASP A 60 -0.34 -7.49 -2.63
N PHE A 61 -0.37 -6.48 -1.76
CA PHE A 61 -1.20 -5.30 -1.95
C PHE A 61 -0.85 -4.57 -3.27
N MET A 62 0.43 -4.29 -3.51
CA MET A 62 0.89 -3.65 -4.75
C MET A 62 0.54 -4.46 -6.00
N HIS A 63 0.60 -5.80 -5.91
CA HIS A 63 0.24 -6.69 -7.00
C HIS A 63 -1.27 -6.65 -7.27
N ARG A 64 -2.10 -6.69 -6.23
CA ARG A 64 -3.56 -6.57 -6.40
C ARG A 64 -3.98 -5.21 -6.93
N GLU A 65 -3.33 -4.13 -6.52
CA GLU A 65 -3.59 -2.80 -7.08
C GLU A 65 -3.21 -2.72 -8.57
N ASP A 66 -2.08 -3.33 -8.96
CA ASP A 66 -1.71 -3.45 -10.37
C ASP A 66 -2.74 -4.25 -11.16
N LEU A 67 -3.24 -5.36 -10.61
CA LEU A 67 -4.25 -6.20 -11.23
C LEU A 67 -5.59 -5.47 -11.35
N ALA A 68 -6.03 -4.77 -10.29
CA ALA A 68 -7.26 -3.99 -10.28
C ALA A 68 -7.22 -2.83 -11.29
N ARG A 69 -6.05 -2.16 -11.41
CA ARG A 69 -5.83 -1.15 -12.45
C ARG A 69 -5.99 -1.73 -13.84
N ARG A 70 -5.30 -2.84 -14.15
CA ARG A 70 -5.41 -3.51 -15.46
C ARG A 70 -6.83 -3.98 -15.77
N ALA A 71 -7.55 -4.50 -14.76
CA ALA A 71 -8.93 -4.91 -14.91
C ALA A 71 -9.86 -3.73 -15.25
N THR A 72 -9.61 -2.57 -14.64
CA THR A 72 -10.35 -1.34 -14.95
C THR A 72 -10.04 -0.86 -16.36
N GLU A 73 -8.77 -0.89 -16.78
CA GLU A 73 -8.37 -0.53 -18.16
C GLU A 73 -9.01 -1.45 -19.21
N LEU A 74 -9.16 -2.74 -18.92
CA LEU A 74 -9.86 -3.70 -19.79
C LEU A 74 -11.37 -3.49 -19.83
N ALA A 75 -11.99 -3.13 -18.70
CA ALA A 75 -13.42 -2.82 -18.63
C ALA A 75 -13.79 -1.48 -19.29
N SER A 76 -12.79 -0.64 -19.59
CA SER A 76 -12.96 0.66 -20.23
C SER A 76 -12.87 0.60 -21.76
N GLN A 77 -12.71 -0.60 -22.36
CA GLN A 77 -12.63 -0.85 -23.80
C GLN A 77 -13.91 -1.42 -24.39
#